data_AF-A0A3M1XM47-F1
#
_entry.id   AF-A0A3M1XM47-F1
#
_cell.length_a   1.000
_cell.length_b   1.000
_cell.length_c   1.000
_cell.angle_alpha   90.00
_cell.angle_beta   90.00
_cell.angle_gamma   90.00
#
_symmetry.space_group_name_H-M   'P 1'
#
loop_
_entity.id
_entity.type
_entity.pdbx_description
1 polymer ?
#
loop_
_entity_poly.entity_id
_entity_poly.type
_entity_poly.pdbx_seq_one_letter_code
_entity_poly.pdbx_strand_id
1 'polypeptide(L)'
;MTGTIVGLDEANHDTIGVAFGAYWMGSPAIGCGPANSLATFQWALDPDGDPTTTGDMPDGINNSWGFTTGNTASFCNGAWVSALNAAEAVGIAVVFSAGNEGAQGPSSITAPKVINTDLVNSFCVGNVNGNVPSFPLAGSSSQGPTTCGGTGSWLIKPEVSAPGTGVRSAVPGNGYASFTGTSMAAPHVSAFRATRFFRHRFPLRMRACWPRPGFGTLATVPPPPRKTRYMSMPTPACMRLAYALRAHRAVRTLSSKRSP
;
A
#
# COMPACT_ATOMS: atom_id res chain seq x y z
N MET A 1 7.04 -9.96 1.91
CA MET A 1 6.05 -8.90 2.22
C MET A 1 4.79 -9.50 2.80
N THR A 2 4.03 -10.28 2.00
CA THR A 2 2.77 -10.88 2.43
C THR A 2 2.90 -11.70 3.72
N GLY A 3 3.96 -12.49 3.87
CA GLY A 3 4.22 -13.24 5.12
C GLY A 3 4.34 -12.35 6.37
N THR A 4 4.92 -11.16 6.25
CA THR A 4 5.04 -10.19 7.36
C THR A 4 3.69 -9.54 7.72
N ILE A 5 2.75 -9.50 6.77
CA ILE A 5 1.40 -8.96 7.03
C ILE A 5 0.50 -10.05 7.60
N VAL A 6 0.34 -11.17 6.88
CA VAL A 6 -0.72 -12.16 7.15
C VAL A 6 -0.18 -13.58 7.36
N GLY A 7 1.13 -13.78 7.47
CA GLY A 7 1.69 -15.12 7.57
C GLY A 7 1.36 -15.81 8.90
N LEU A 8 0.95 -17.06 8.79
CA LEU A 8 0.71 -17.98 9.90
C LEU A 8 1.29 -19.35 9.54
N ASP A 9 2.17 -19.86 10.38
CA ASP A 9 2.54 -21.28 10.37
C ASP A 9 1.61 -22.02 11.32
N GLU A 10 0.57 -22.65 10.78
CA GLU A 10 -0.39 -23.40 11.59
C GLU A 10 0.24 -24.63 12.26
N ALA A 11 1.28 -25.22 11.66
CA ALA A 11 1.90 -26.45 12.17
C ALA A 11 2.78 -26.18 13.40
N ASN A 12 3.50 -25.05 13.40
CA ASN A 12 4.40 -24.66 14.48
C ASN A 12 3.81 -23.59 15.41
N HIS A 13 2.57 -23.17 15.18
CA HIS A 13 1.93 -22.03 15.85
C HIS A 13 2.79 -20.74 15.80
N ASP A 14 3.52 -20.54 14.71
CA ASP A 14 4.42 -19.41 14.52
C ASP A 14 3.72 -18.29 13.74
N THR A 15 3.48 -17.17 14.42
CA THR A 15 2.87 -15.97 13.84
C THR A 15 3.94 -15.06 13.26
N ILE A 16 4.37 -15.35 12.03
CA ILE A 16 5.32 -14.48 11.31
C ILE A 16 4.66 -13.18 10.81
N GLY A 17 3.34 -13.15 10.72
CA GLY A 17 2.55 -12.01 10.28
C GLY A 17 1.91 -11.26 11.44
N VAL A 18 1.95 -9.93 11.40
CA VAL A 18 1.34 -9.07 12.42
C VAL A 18 -0.19 -9.21 12.46
N ALA A 19 -0.82 -9.40 11.29
CA ALA A 19 -2.26 -9.58 11.11
C ALA A 19 -2.56 -10.94 10.46
N PHE A 20 -2.08 -12.03 11.08
CA PHE A 20 -2.19 -13.41 10.59
C PHE A 20 -3.63 -13.92 10.33
N GLY A 21 -4.66 -13.24 10.85
CA GLY A 21 -6.08 -13.55 10.59
C GLY A 21 -6.75 -12.68 9.52
N ALA A 22 -6.01 -11.77 8.87
CA ALA A 22 -6.55 -10.88 7.86
C ALA A 22 -6.60 -11.53 6.47
N TYR A 23 -7.48 -10.98 5.61
CA TYR A 23 -7.53 -11.32 4.20
C TYR A 23 -6.38 -10.67 3.43
N TRP A 24 -5.94 -11.31 2.35
CA TRP A 24 -4.96 -10.73 1.45
C TRP A 24 -5.48 -10.75 0.01
N MET A 25 -5.10 -9.71 -0.72
CA MET A 25 -5.31 -9.57 -2.16
C MET A 25 -4.00 -9.16 -2.81
N GLY A 26 -3.78 -9.61 -4.04
CA GLY A 26 -2.50 -9.41 -4.74
C GLY A 26 -2.68 -9.06 -6.21
N SER A 27 -1.83 -8.14 -6.68
CA SER A 27 -1.74 -7.76 -8.09
C SER A 27 -0.26 -7.63 -8.49
N PRO A 28 0.16 -8.21 -9.63
CA PRO A 28 1.52 -8.07 -10.14
C PRO A 28 1.67 -6.75 -10.90
N ALA A 29 1.76 -5.65 -10.17
CA ALA A 29 1.82 -4.31 -10.73
C ALA A 29 3.25 -3.82 -11.06
N ILE A 30 4.27 -4.46 -10.49
CA ILE A 30 5.67 -4.03 -10.55
C ILE A 30 6.33 -4.55 -11.82
N GLY A 31 7.05 -3.69 -12.56
CA GLY A 31 7.80 -4.05 -13.77
C GLY A 31 7.03 -3.87 -15.07
N CYS A 32 5.74 -3.49 -15.01
CA CYS A 32 4.89 -3.30 -16.19
C CYS A 32 4.62 -1.82 -16.52
N GLY A 33 5.33 -0.89 -15.88
CA GLY A 33 5.21 0.56 -16.09
C GLY A 33 4.13 1.24 -15.22
N PRO A 34 4.15 2.58 -15.14
CA PRO A 34 3.31 3.35 -14.22
C PRO A 34 1.81 3.26 -14.53
N ALA A 35 1.41 3.06 -15.79
CA ALA A 35 0.01 2.89 -16.18
C ALA A 35 -0.61 1.62 -15.57
N ASN A 36 0.13 0.51 -15.56
CA ASN A 36 -0.34 -0.75 -15.00
C ASN A 36 -0.45 -0.66 -13.48
N SER A 37 0.50 0.01 -12.83
CA SER A 37 0.41 0.26 -11.39
C SER A 37 -0.80 1.12 -11.05
N LEU A 38 -1.12 2.13 -11.86
CA LEU A 38 -2.35 2.93 -11.68
C LEU A 38 -3.63 2.09 -11.89
N ALA A 39 -3.64 1.20 -12.89
CA ALA A 39 -4.75 0.29 -13.13
C ALA A 39 -4.96 -0.70 -11.96
N THR A 40 -3.89 -1.10 -11.27
CA THR A 40 -4.01 -1.90 -10.04
C THR A 40 -4.70 -1.13 -8.92
N PHE A 41 -4.45 0.17 -8.78
CA PHE A 41 -5.19 1.00 -7.81
C PHE A 41 -6.67 1.12 -8.21
N GLN A 42 -6.98 1.26 -9.50
CA GLN A 42 -8.35 1.26 -9.98
C GLN A 42 -9.06 -0.08 -9.70
N TRP A 43 -8.39 -1.19 -9.96
CA TRP A 43 -8.91 -2.52 -9.62
C TRP A 43 -9.11 -2.70 -8.11
N ALA A 44 -8.24 -2.14 -7.28
CA ALA A 44 -8.42 -2.21 -5.82
C ALA A 44 -9.63 -1.40 -5.32
N LEU A 45 -10.09 -0.40 -6.06
CA LEU A 45 -11.30 0.37 -5.73
C LEU A 45 -12.59 -0.36 -6.09
N ASP A 46 -12.56 -1.20 -7.13
CA ASP A 46 -13.69 -1.99 -7.60
C ASP A 46 -13.21 -3.37 -8.12
N PRO A 47 -12.87 -4.30 -7.20
CA PRO A 47 -12.34 -5.61 -7.58
C PRO A 47 -13.31 -6.50 -8.37
N ASP A 48 -14.61 -6.41 -8.11
CA ASP A 48 -15.65 -7.22 -8.76
C ASP A 48 -16.39 -6.53 -9.91
N GLY A 49 -16.20 -5.22 -10.09
CA GLY A 49 -16.79 -4.42 -11.17
C GLY A 49 -18.19 -3.91 -10.84
N ASP A 50 -18.67 -4.09 -9.61
CA ASP A 50 -19.94 -3.57 -9.13
C ASP A 50 -19.70 -2.36 -8.20
N PRO A 51 -19.94 -1.12 -8.67
CA PRO A 51 -19.70 0.08 -7.86
C PRO A 51 -20.67 0.24 -6.68
N THR A 52 -21.66 -0.64 -6.53
CA THR A 52 -22.59 -0.64 -5.41
C THR A 52 -22.08 -1.48 -4.22
N THR A 53 -21.06 -2.31 -4.44
CA THR A 53 -20.39 -3.08 -3.39
C THR A 53 -19.15 -2.37 -2.90
N THR A 54 -19.01 -2.29 -1.58
CA THR A 54 -17.83 -1.70 -0.90
C THR A 54 -17.14 -2.71 0.03
N GLY A 55 -17.64 -3.94 0.07
CA GLY A 55 -17.19 -4.98 1.01
C GLY A 55 -15.99 -5.78 0.52
N ASP A 56 -15.66 -5.64 -0.76
CA ASP A 56 -14.59 -6.29 -1.51
C ASP A 56 -13.34 -5.40 -1.65
N MET A 57 -13.46 -4.09 -1.40
CA MET A 57 -12.31 -3.17 -1.29
C MET A 57 -11.37 -3.56 -0.13
N PRO A 58 -10.05 -3.40 -0.29
CA PRO A 58 -9.08 -3.61 0.79
C PRO A 58 -9.20 -2.55 1.88
N ASP A 59 -8.96 -2.92 3.13
CA ASP A 59 -8.79 -1.94 4.22
C ASP A 59 -7.51 -1.09 4.06
N GLY A 60 -6.50 -1.64 3.38
CA GLY A 60 -5.25 -0.97 3.09
C GLY A 60 -4.40 -1.68 2.04
N ILE A 61 -3.56 -0.91 1.36
CA ILE A 61 -2.70 -1.34 0.27
C ILE A 61 -1.24 -1.11 0.68
N ASN A 62 -0.45 -2.19 0.70
CA ASN A 62 0.99 -2.12 0.93
C ASN A 62 1.76 -2.04 -0.40
N ASN A 63 2.54 -0.98 -0.57
CA ASN A 63 3.35 -0.74 -1.76
C ASN A 63 4.85 -0.72 -1.41
N SER A 64 5.51 -1.84 -1.67
CA SER A 64 6.97 -1.97 -1.46
C SER A 64 7.77 -1.72 -2.73
N TRP A 65 7.44 -0.65 -3.47
CA TRP A 65 8.05 -0.29 -4.76
C TRP A 65 8.10 1.23 -4.96
N GLY A 66 8.89 1.70 -5.91
CA GLY A 66 8.97 3.12 -6.30
C GLY A 66 9.56 3.30 -7.70
N PHE A 67 9.37 4.47 -8.28
CA PHE A 67 9.96 4.89 -9.54
C PHE A 67 11.20 5.74 -9.26
N THR A 68 12.35 5.27 -9.75
CA THR A 68 13.64 5.95 -9.66
C THR A 68 14.01 6.68 -10.95
N THR A 69 13.36 6.36 -12.07
CA THR A 69 13.60 6.95 -13.39
C THR A 69 12.46 7.91 -13.77
N GLY A 70 12.79 9.17 -14.01
CA GLY A 70 11.85 10.21 -14.42
C GLY A 70 11.68 11.32 -13.38
N ASN A 71 11.28 12.50 -13.86
CA ASN A 71 11.10 13.69 -13.05
C ASN A 71 10.05 13.42 -11.95
N THR A 72 10.50 13.29 -10.70
CA THR A 72 9.64 13.11 -9.52
C THR A 72 8.59 14.24 -9.42
N ALA A 73 8.87 15.43 -9.97
CA ALA A 73 7.92 16.53 -10.05
C ALA A 73 6.65 16.20 -10.85
N SER A 74 6.73 15.33 -11.86
CA SER A 74 5.56 14.92 -12.65
C SER A 74 4.57 14.07 -11.84
N PHE A 75 5.02 13.44 -10.74
CA PHE A 75 4.15 12.71 -9.84
C PHE A 75 3.43 13.62 -8.84
N CYS A 76 4.00 14.78 -8.53
CA CYS A 76 3.43 15.74 -7.58
C CYS A 76 2.14 16.41 -8.07
N ASN A 77 1.91 16.45 -9.39
CA ASN A 77 0.70 17.02 -10.00
C ASN A 77 0.08 16.09 -11.05
N GLY A 78 0.36 14.79 -10.97
CA GLY A 78 -0.03 13.80 -11.97
C GLY A 78 -1.25 12.95 -11.59
N ALA A 79 -1.59 11.98 -12.45
CA ALA A 79 -2.70 11.04 -12.22
C ALA A 79 -2.58 10.22 -10.92
N TRP A 80 -1.36 10.09 -10.39
CA TRP A 80 -1.09 9.45 -9.10
C TRP A 80 -1.73 10.20 -7.92
N VAL A 81 -1.76 11.53 -7.96
CA VAL A 81 -2.43 12.34 -6.94
C VAL A 81 -3.91 11.99 -6.90
N SER A 82 -4.57 11.96 -8.06
CA SER A 82 -5.99 11.63 -8.15
C SER A 82 -6.30 10.22 -7.67
N ALA A 83 -5.46 9.23 -8.00
CA ALA A 83 -5.68 7.86 -7.56
C ALA A 83 -5.49 7.68 -6.05
N LEU A 84 -4.48 8.33 -5.46
CA LEU A 84 -4.27 8.26 -4.01
C LEU A 84 -5.35 9.02 -3.25
N ASN A 85 -5.79 10.17 -3.75
CA ASN A 85 -6.93 10.91 -3.20
C ASN A 85 -8.23 10.09 -3.28
N ALA A 86 -8.47 9.38 -4.38
CA ALA A 86 -9.63 8.50 -4.52
C ALA A 86 -9.57 7.35 -3.50
N ALA A 87 -8.42 6.70 -3.35
CA ALA A 87 -8.21 5.64 -2.36
C ALA A 87 -8.44 6.14 -0.92
N GLU A 88 -7.92 7.32 -0.58
CA GLU A 88 -8.16 7.92 0.73
C GLU A 88 -9.65 8.28 0.93
N ALA A 89 -10.33 8.79 -0.10
CA ALA A 89 -11.74 9.18 -0.03
C ALA A 89 -12.68 8.00 0.25
N VAL A 90 -12.37 6.81 -0.27
CA VAL A 90 -13.11 5.58 0.03
C VAL A 90 -12.64 4.87 1.31
N GLY A 91 -11.66 5.45 2.03
CA GLY A 91 -11.19 4.97 3.34
C GLY A 91 -10.08 3.91 3.27
N ILE A 92 -9.50 3.67 2.08
CA ILE A 92 -8.40 2.74 1.89
C ILE A 92 -7.10 3.39 2.35
N ALA A 93 -6.41 2.71 3.25
CA ALA A 93 -5.10 3.09 3.73
C ALA A 93 -4.00 2.79 2.69
N VAL A 94 -3.35 3.80 2.13
CA VAL A 94 -2.23 3.57 1.20
C VAL A 94 -0.89 3.72 1.92
N VAL A 95 -0.16 2.60 2.05
CA VAL A 95 1.14 2.54 2.72
C VAL A 95 2.23 2.26 1.69
N PHE A 96 3.32 3.02 1.73
CA PHE A 96 4.49 2.86 0.89
C PHE A 96 5.76 2.67 1.73
N SER A 97 6.70 1.87 1.23
CA SER A 97 8.07 1.82 1.77
C SER A 97 8.86 3.05 1.37
N ALA A 98 9.65 3.69 2.24
CA ALA A 98 10.32 4.96 1.91
C ALA A 98 11.28 4.91 0.71
N GLY A 99 11.82 3.74 0.40
CA GLY A 99 12.91 3.58 -0.57
C GLY A 99 14.20 3.16 0.12
N ASN A 100 15.14 2.64 -0.66
CA ASN A 100 16.44 2.19 -0.15
C ASN A 100 17.58 3.08 -0.66
N GLU A 101 17.25 4.33 -0.97
CA GLU A 101 18.12 5.33 -1.59
C GLU A 101 18.76 6.27 -0.55
N GLY A 102 18.73 5.92 0.74
CA GLY A 102 19.22 6.77 1.84
C GLY A 102 20.69 7.21 1.70
N ALA A 103 21.51 6.45 0.97
CA ALA A 103 22.89 6.83 0.65
C ALA A 103 23.00 8.10 -0.21
N GLN A 104 21.92 8.51 -0.88
CA GLN A 104 21.85 9.74 -1.68
C GLN A 104 21.66 11.00 -0.81
N GLY A 105 21.44 10.83 0.50
CA GLY A 105 21.26 11.93 1.45
C GLY A 105 19.78 12.34 1.63
N PRO A 106 19.54 13.55 2.15
CA PRO A 106 18.19 14.10 2.30
C PRO A 106 17.43 14.16 0.97
N SER A 107 16.11 14.11 1.04
CA SER A 107 15.22 14.10 -0.14
C SER A 107 15.41 12.89 -1.07
N SER A 108 15.78 11.74 -0.50
CA SER A 108 16.02 10.47 -1.21
C SER A 108 14.77 9.58 -1.35
N ILE A 109 13.60 10.09 -0.96
CA ILE A 109 12.33 9.35 -1.09
C ILE A 109 11.90 9.32 -2.56
N THR A 110 11.57 8.14 -3.05
CA THR A 110 11.23 7.91 -4.47
C THR A 110 9.75 8.16 -4.79
N ALA A 111 9.36 8.35 -6.04
CA ALA A 111 7.94 8.48 -6.41
C ALA A 111 7.23 7.12 -6.37
N PRO A 112 5.90 7.04 -6.13
CA PRO A 112 4.93 8.12 -5.93
C PRO A 112 4.76 8.58 -4.45
N LYS A 113 5.43 7.92 -3.50
CA LYS A 113 5.36 8.18 -2.05
C LYS A 113 5.92 9.53 -1.57
N VAL A 114 6.48 10.33 -2.49
CA VAL A 114 6.76 11.76 -2.26
C VAL A 114 5.48 12.59 -2.22
N ILE A 115 4.38 12.13 -2.82
CA ILE A 115 3.13 12.89 -2.92
C ILE A 115 2.60 13.24 -1.52
N ASN A 116 2.37 14.52 -1.28
CA ASN A 116 1.92 15.04 0.00
C ASN A 116 0.63 15.86 -0.16
N THR A 117 -0.37 15.35 -0.89
CA THR A 117 -1.70 16.00 -1.00
C THR A 117 -2.41 16.12 0.35
N ASP A 118 -2.05 15.25 1.29
CA ASP A 118 -2.48 15.30 2.68
C ASP A 118 -1.37 14.70 3.57
N LEU A 119 -1.48 14.89 4.88
CA LEU A 119 -0.55 14.39 5.89
C LEU A 119 -0.43 12.85 5.90
N VAL A 120 -1.41 12.11 5.36
CA VAL A 120 -1.45 10.64 5.42
C VAL A 120 -1.81 9.97 4.09
N ASN A 121 -1.93 10.75 3.01
CA ASN A 121 -2.41 10.26 1.71
C ASN A 121 -1.49 9.20 1.09
N SER A 122 -0.17 9.43 1.15
CA SER A 122 0.84 8.44 0.74
C SER A 122 1.73 8.05 1.92
N PHE A 123 1.18 7.23 2.82
CA PHE A 123 1.81 6.97 4.11
C PHE A 123 3.14 6.22 3.95
N CYS A 124 4.26 6.91 4.20
CA CYS A 124 5.60 6.46 3.89
C CYS A 124 6.30 5.91 5.14
N VAL A 125 6.92 4.73 5.02
CA VAL A 125 7.51 4.00 6.15
C VAL A 125 9.02 3.84 5.98
N GLY A 126 9.77 4.40 6.93
CA GLY A 126 11.22 4.24 7.06
C GLY A 126 11.64 2.91 7.68
N ASN A 127 12.91 2.52 7.48
CA ASN A 127 13.48 1.29 8.01
C ASN A 127 14.37 1.59 9.22
N VAL A 128 14.01 1.00 10.36
CA VAL A 128 14.87 0.94 11.56
C VAL A 128 15.32 -0.48 11.84
N ASN A 129 16.45 -0.62 12.53
CA ASN A 129 16.92 -1.90 13.01
C ASN A 129 16.24 -2.27 14.33
N GLY A 130 15.22 -3.13 14.25
CA GLY A 130 14.50 -3.66 15.42
C GLY A 130 15.32 -4.62 16.29
N ASN A 131 16.47 -5.10 15.82
CA ASN A 131 17.33 -6.01 16.58
C ASN A 131 18.24 -5.28 17.57
N VAL A 132 18.26 -3.93 17.53
CA VAL A 132 19.05 -3.09 18.43
C VAL A 132 18.08 -2.23 19.24
N PRO A 133 18.16 -2.21 20.59
CA PRO A 133 17.19 -1.48 21.43
C PRO A 133 17.08 0.03 21.17
N SER A 134 18.10 0.65 20.57
CA SER A 134 18.08 2.06 20.19
C SER A 134 17.33 2.33 18.88
N PHE A 135 16.83 1.30 18.20
CA PHE A 135 16.14 1.37 16.91
C PHE A 135 16.85 2.27 15.89
N PRO A 136 18.16 2.07 15.64
CA PRO A 136 18.91 2.96 14.78
C PRO A 136 18.32 2.93 13.36
N LEU A 137 18.28 4.10 12.73
CA LEU A 137 17.88 4.23 11.32
C LEU A 137 18.83 3.38 10.46
N ALA A 138 18.28 2.56 9.58
CA ALA A 138 19.09 1.84 8.62
C ALA A 138 19.72 2.83 7.63
N GLY A 139 21.03 2.76 7.40
CA GLY A 139 21.73 3.72 6.52
C GLY A 139 21.21 3.77 5.07
N SER A 140 20.55 2.70 4.62
CA SER A 140 19.88 2.65 3.30
C SER A 140 18.47 3.25 3.31
N SER A 141 17.85 3.50 4.46
CA SER A 141 16.50 4.05 4.52
C SER A 141 16.46 5.44 3.92
N SER A 142 15.63 5.65 2.90
CA SER A 142 15.40 6.98 2.32
C SER A 142 14.84 7.95 3.37
N GLN A 143 15.23 9.21 3.22
CA GLN A 143 14.92 10.30 4.14
C GLN A 143 14.28 11.46 3.39
N GLY A 144 13.35 12.15 4.04
CA GLY A 144 12.80 13.40 3.52
C GLY A 144 13.83 14.54 3.51
N PRO A 145 13.38 15.77 3.24
CA PRO A 145 11.99 16.16 2.99
C PRO A 145 11.43 15.63 1.66
N THR A 146 10.11 15.70 1.47
CA THR A 146 9.52 15.42 0.15
C THR A 146 9.96 16.44 -0.90
N THR A 147 10.11 15.98 -2.15
CA THR A 147 10.40 16.83 -3.32
C THR A 147 9.17 17.52 -3.91
N CYS A 148 7.95 17.19 -3.47
CA CYS A 148 6.70 17.80 -3.96
C CYS A 148 6.40 19.19 -3.38
N GLY A 149 7.30 19.76 -2.58
CA GLY A 149 7.13 21.06 -1.95
C GLY A 149 6.18 21.02 -0.76
N GLY A 150 5.69 22.19 -0.33
CA GLY A 150 4.85 22.36 0.86
C GLY A 150 5.59 23.05 2.01
N THR A 151 4.90 23.23 3.14
CA THR A 151 5.43 23.94 4.32
C THR A 151 5.09 23.21 5.60
N GLY A 152 6.00 23.25 6.59
CA GLY A 152 5.77 22.63 7.90
C GLY A 152 5.62 21.10 7.80
N SER A 153 4.59 20.54 8.44
CA SER A 153 4.35 19.10 8.51
C SER A 153 4.19 18.41 7.16
N TRP A 154 3.86 19.15 6.11
CA TRP A 154 3.72 18.66 4.74
C TRP A 154 5.05 18.24 4.11
N LEU A 155 6.18 18.74 4.62
CA LEU A 155 7.51 18.34 4.16
C LEU A 155 8.03 17.06 4.84
N ILE A 156 7.40 16.65 5.95
CA ILE A 156 7.88 15.56 6.79
C ILE A 156 7.54 14.22 6.13
N LYS A 157 8.57 13.53 5.69
CA LYS A 157 8.56 12.15 5.22
C LYS A 157 9.86 11.47 5.69
N PRO A 158 9.88 10.16 5.99
CA PRO A 158 8.71 9.29 6.16
C PRO A 158 7.84 9.72 7.36
N GLU A 159 6.57 9.35 7.35
CA GLU A 159 5.64 9.64 8.46
C GLU A 159 6.00 8.82 9.71
N VAL A 160 6.40 7.57 9.53
CA VAL A 160 6.81 6.67 10.61
C VAL A 160 7.94 5.75 10.15
N SER A 161 8.57 5.08 11.10
CA SER A 161 9.55 4.03 10.83
C SER A 161 9.14 2.74 11.51
N ALA A 162 9.48 1.61 10.89
CA ALA A 162 9.21 0.28 11.43
C ALA A 162 10.41 -0.65 11.23
N PRO A 163 10.48 -1.78 11.97
CA PRO A 163 11.54 -2.76 11.81
C PRO A 163 11.58 -3.29 10.36
N GLY A 164 12.69 -3.06 9.68
CA GLY A 164 12.91 -3.53 8.31
C GLY A 164 14.27 -4.19 8.10
N THR A 165 15.08 -4.34 9.16
CA THR A 165 16.42 -4.95 9.09
C THR A 165 16.41 -6.37 9.63
N GLY A 166 16.81 -7.34 8.82
CA GLY A 166 16.87 -8.76 9.22
C GLY A 166 15.51 -9.39 9.51
N VAL A 167 14.44 -8.93 8.85
CA VAL A 167 13.07 -9.37 9.11
C VAL A 167 12.83 -10.74 8.47
N ARG A 168 12.51 -11.74 9.29
CA ARG A 168 12.13 -13.09 8.85
C ARG A 168 10.73 -13.06 8.22
N SER A 169 10.59 -13.67 7.04
CA SER A 169 9.31 -13.81 6.33
C SER A 169 9.27 -15.10 5.51
N ALA A 170 8.08 -15.47 5.03
CA ALA A 170 7.91 -16.63 4.17
C ALA A 170 8.50 -16.40 2.76
N VAL A 171 9.12 -17.45 2.21
CA VAL A 171 9.62 -17.50 0.83
C VAL A 171 9.00 -18.69 0.09
N PRO A 172 8.98 -18.68 -1.26
CA PRO A 172 8.50 -19.81 -2.05
C PRO A 172 9.22 -21.12 -1.65
N GLY A 173 8.49 -22.24 -1.73
CA GLY A 173 9.02 -23.56 -1.35
C GLY A 173 8.91 -23.89 0.13
N ASN A 174 7.91 -23.36 0.84
CA ASN A 174 7.65 -23.60 2.27
C ASN A 174 8.82 -23.22 3.20
N GLY A 175 9.63 -22.23 2.80
CA GLY A 175 10.79 -21.77 3.55
C GLY A 175 10.57 -20.45 4.26
N TYR A 176 11.53 -20.11 5.12
CA TYR A 176 11.65 -18.78 5.72
C TYR A 176 13.03 -18.20 5.42
N ALA A 177 13.07 -16.90 5.15
CA ALA A 177 14.33 -16.17 5.00
C ALA A 177 14.20 -14.77 5.60
N SER A 178 15.35 -14.18 5.96
CA SER A 178 15.42 -12.83 6.49
C SER A 178 15.91 -11.86 5.42
N PHE A 179 15.22 -10.72 5.30
CA PHE A 179 15.57 -9.67 4.35
C PHE A 179 15.65 -8.31 5.05
N THR A 180 16.38 -7.39 4.42
CA THR A 180 16.57 -6.02 4.90
C THR A 180 16.08 -5.01 3.87
N GLY A 181 15.32 -4.02 4.30
CA GLY A 181 14.91 -2.87 3.50
C GLY A 181 13.63 -2.21 4.00
N THR A 182 13.33 -1.01 3.50
CA THR A 182 12.05 -0.33 3.77
C THR A 182 10.86 -1.14 3.28
N SER A 183 11.08 -1.98 2.26
CA SER A 183 10.11 -2.94 1.78
C SER A 183 9.65 -3.94 2.84
N MET A 184 10.49 -4.27 3.83
CA MET A 184 10.15 -5.11 4.99
C MET A 184 9.56 -4.29 6.15
N ALA A 185 9.80 -2.98 6.20
CA ALA A 185 9.22 -2.09 7.21
C ALA A 185 7.74 -1.75 6.92
N ALA A 186 7.42 -1.36 5.69
CA ALA A 186 6.05 -1.04 5.24
C ALA A 186 4.97 -2.08 5.58
N PRO A 187 5.20 -3.41 5.42
CA PRO A 187 4.18 -4.41 5.74
C PRO A 187 3.82 -4.47 7.23
N HIS A 188 4.74 -4.16 8.15
CA HIS A 188 4.42 -4.10 9.58
C HIS A 188 3.35 -3.04 9.88
N VAL A 189 3.47 -1.87 9.25
CA VAL A 189 2.50 -0.76 9.40
C VAL A 189 1.20 -1.09 8.69
N SER A 190 1.27 -1.66 7.49
CA SER A 190 0.08 -2.03 6.72
C SER A 190 -0.78 -3.06 7.47
N ALA A 191 -0.14 -4.01 8.13
CA ALA A 191 -0.82 -5.02 8.94
C ALA A 191 -1.59 -4.43 10.12
N PHE A 192 -1.09 -3.34 10.70
CA PHE A 192 -1.77 -2.65 11.81
C PHE A 192 -3.16 -2.16 11.41
N ARG A 193 -3.32 -1.62 10.19
CA ARG A 193 -4.63 -1.24 9.64
C ARG A 193 -5.54 -2.45 9.41
N ALA A 194 -4.97 -3.56 8.93
CA ALA A 194 -5.69 -4.81 8.68
C ALA A 194 -6.12 -5.54 9.97
N THR A 195 -5.59 -5.13 11.13
CA THR A 195 -5.95 -5.75 12.41
C THR A 195 -7.38 -5.35 12.78
N ARG A 196 -8.21 -6.34 13.12
CA ARG A 196 -9.65 -6.18 13.41
C ARG A 196 -9.97 -5.06 14.41
N PHE A 197 -9.07 -4.83 15.36
CA PHE A 197 -9.16 -3.75 16.34
C PHE A 197 -9.27 -2.36 15.69
N PHE A 198 -8.47 -2.09 14.66
CA PHE A 198 -8.47 -0.80 13.98
C PHE A 198 -9.68 -0.61 13.07
N ARG A 199 -10.11 -1.68 12.39
CA ARG A 199 -11.30 -1.64 11.53
C ARG A 199 -12.57 -1.32 12.32
N HIS A 200 -12.71 -1.85 13.55
CA HIS A 200 -13.91 -1.62 14.35
C HIS A 200 -13.94 -0.25 15.05
N ARG A 201 -12.78 0.31 15.38
CA ARG A 201 -12.69 1.57 16.14
C ARG A 201 -12.53 2.82 15.27
N PHE A 202 -11.98 2.69 14.05
CA PHE A 202 -11.64 3.84 13.19
C PHE A 202 -11.88 3.57 11.70
N PRO A 203 -13.16 3.52 11.26
CA PRO A 203 -13.51 3.10 9.91
C PRO A 203 -13.00 4.04 8.80
N LEU A 204 -12.78 5.33 9.08
CA LEU A 204 -12.59 6.32 8.00
C LEU A 204 -11.32 7.16 8.04
N ARG A 205 -10.47 7.11 9.09
CA ARG A 205 -9.30 8.01 9.16
C ARG A 205 -8.09 7.39 9.85
N MET A 206 -7.00 7.20 9.10
CA MET A 206 -5.65 6.93 9.65
C MET A 206 -5.19 8.02 10.64
N ARG A 207 -5.68 9.26 10.46
CA ARG A 207 -5.31 10.43 11.27
C ARG A 207 -5.58 10.28 12.77
N ALA A 208 -6.54 9.44 13.17
CA ALA A 208 -6.97 9.33 14.56
C ALA A 208 -6.14 8.34 15.41
N CYS A 209 -5.26 7.54 14.79
CA CYS A 209 -4.62 6.40 15.46
C CYS A 209 -3.13 6.54 15.71
N TRP A 210 -2.46 7.52 15.12
CA TRP A 210 -1.03 7.69 15.39
C TRP A 210 -0.85 8.50 16.67
N PRO A 211 -0.13 7.96 17.67
CA PRO A 211 -0.10 8.53 18.99
C PRO A 211 0.58 9.90 18.92
N ARG A 212 -0.09 10.91 19.47
CA ARG A 212 0.65 11.91 20.24
C ARG A 212 1.42 11.14 21.32
N PRO A 213 2.67 11.51 21.64
CA PRO A 213 3.54 10.70 22.48
C PRO A 213 2.83 10.31 23.79
N GLY A 214 2.65 9.00 23.98
CA GLY A 214 2.06 8.38 25.16
C GLY A 214 0.70 7.72 24.90
N PHE A 215 0.66 6.40 24.69
CA PHE A 215 -0.33 5.51 25.32
C PHE A 215 0.07 4.03 25.11
N GLY A 216 -0.08 3.24 26.18
CA GLY A 216 0.51 1.91 26.36
C GLY A 216 -0.37 0.70 26.04
N THR A 217 0.30 -0.45 26.10
CA THR A 217 -0.13 -1.85 26.30
C THR A 217 -1.33 -2.41 25.51
N LEU A 218 -1.02 -3.34 24.59
CA LEU A 218 -1.97 -4.17 23.82
C LEU A 218 -2.73 -5.16 24.74
N ALA A 219 -4.06 -5.16 24.67
CA ALA A 219 -4.91 -6.21 25.21
C ALA A 219 -5.10 -7.35 24.19
N THR A 220 -5.13 -8.60 24.67
CA THR A 220 -5.28 -9.83 23.89
C THR A 220 -6.73 -10.02 23.42
N VAL A 221 -6.92 -10.44 22.16
CA VAL A 221 -8.24 -10.68 21.54
C VAL A 221 -8.28 -12.07 20.90
N PRO A 222 -9.34 -12.87 21.08
CA PRO A 222 -9.44 -14.23 20.53
C PRO A 222 -9.77 -14.25 19.01
N PRO A 223 -9.42 -15.33 18.28
CA PRO A 223 -9.50 -15.39 16.82
C PRO A 223 -10.94 -15.62 16.28
N PRO A 224 -11.29 -15.07 15.09
CA PRO A 224 -12.59 -15.27 14.44
C PRO A 224 -12.69 -16.58 13.63
N PRO A 225 -13.91 -16.98 13.18
CA PRO A 225 -14.10 -18.19 12.40
C PRO A 225 -13.64 -18.04 10.94
N ARG A 226 -13.04 -19.13 10.43
CA ARG A 226 -12.38 -19.25 9.13
C ARG A 226 -13.37 -19.19 7.97
N LYS A 227 -13.16 -18.26 7.04
CA LYS A 227 -13.58 -18.37 5.63
C LYS A 227 -12.46 -17.81 4.78
N THR A 228 -11.67 -18.64 4.11
CA THR A 228 -10.63 -18.22 3.16
C THR A 228 -11.28 -17.71 1.88
N ARG A 229 -11.09 -16.43 1.55
CA ARG A 229 -11.36 -15.89 0.21
C ARG A 229 -10.07 -15.26 -0.28
N TYR A 230 -9.53 -15.80 -1.36
CA TYR A 230 -8.34 -15.31 -2.05
C TYR A 230 -8.82 -14.54 -3.26
N MET A 231 -8.39 -13.28 -3.41
CA MET A 231 -8.70 -12.47 -4.58
C MET A 231 -7.39 -11.99 -5.21
N SER A 232 -7.06 -12.60 -6.35
CA SER A 232 -5.95 -12.16 -7.20
C SER A 232 -6.53 -11.47 -8.42
N MET A 233 -5.94 -10.34 -8.82
CA MET A 233 -6.23 -9.77 -10.13
C MET A 233 -5.95 -10.86 -11.19
N PRO A 234 -6.89 -11.20 -12.09
CA PRO A 234 -6.63 -12.17 -13.15
C PRO A 234 -5.43 -11.69 -13.96
N THR A 235 -4.43 -12.54 -14.11
CA THR A 235 -3.22 -12.26 -14.88
C THR A 235 -3.45 -12.57 -16.36
N PRO A 236 -3.40 -11.57 -17.25
CA PRO A 236 -2.90 -11.79 -18.59
C PRO A 236 -1.49 -11.16 -18.65
N ALA A 237 -0.48 -11.99 -18.90
CA ALA A 237 0.92 -11.61 -19.07
C ALA A 237 1.09 -10.20 -19.67
N CYS A 238 1.48 -9.22 -18.83
CA CYS A 238 1.66 -7.80 -19.17
C CYS A 238 0.62 -7.23 -20.15
N MET A 239 -0.57 -6.79 -19.68
CA MET A 239 -1.61 -6.01 -20.42
C MET A 239 -1.28 -5.81 -21.92
N ARG A 240 -1.43 -6.87 -22.73
CA ARG A 240 -1.42 -6.72 -24.19
C ARG A 240 -2.59 -5.79 -24.52
N LEU A 241 -2.28 -4.71 -25.22
CA LEU A 241 -3.15 -3.59 -25.59
C LEU A 241 -3.33 -2.55 -24.47
N ALA A 242 -2.52 -1.48 -24.56
CA ALA A 242 -3.10 -0.15 -24.56
C ALA A 242 -4.45 -0.19 -25.28
N TYR A 243 -5.54 0.08 -24.54
CA TYR A 243 -6.83 0.57 -25.02
C TYR A 243 -6.96 0.57 -26.56
N ALA A 244 -7.17 -0.61 -27.16
CA ALA A 244 -7.53 -0.66 -28.57
C ALA A 244 -8.96 -0.15 -28.65
N LEU A 245 -9.10 1.12 -29.05
CA LEU A 245 -10.21 1.63 -29.84
C LEU A 245 -11.59 1.12 -29.41
N ARG A 246 -12.11 1.61 -28.27
CA ARG A 246 -13.57 1.53 -28.03
C ARG A 246 -14.11 2.64 -27.13
N ALA A 247 -13.83 3.87 -27.56
CA ALA A 247 -14.71 5.02 -27.31
C ALA A 247 -15.01 5.74 -28.64
N HIS A 248 -15.30 4.98 -29.70
CA HIS A 248 -16.01 5.46 -30.89
C HIS A 248 -17.35 4.73 -30.97
N ARG A 249 -18.33 5.22 -30.19
CA ARG A 249 -19.78 5.18 -30.47
C ARG A 249 -20.56 5.71 -29.26
N ALA A 250 -20.42 7.01 -29.02
CA ALA A 250 -21.58 7.77 -28.58
C ALA A 250 -22.36 8.16 -29.85
N VAL A 251 -23.69 8.10 -29.78
CA VAL A 251 -24.68 8.38 -30.84
C VAL A 251 -24.99 7.22 -31.79
N ARG A 252 -25.81 6.28 -31.32
CA ARG A 252 -27.02 5.84 -32.06
C ARG A 252 -27.84 4.87 -31.23
N THR A 253 -28.89 5.37 -30.60
CA THR A 253 -30.18 4.67 -30.45
C THR A 253 -31.26 5.68 -30.07
N LEU A 254 -32.19 5.91 -31.00
CA LEU A 254 -33.61 6.18 -30.81
C LEU A 254 -34.18 6.16 -32.24
N SER A 255 -34.51 4.98 -32.74
CA SER A 255 -35.85 4.36 -32.67
C SER A 255 -36.73 4.80 -33.85
N SER A 256 -37.18 3.76 -34.56
CA SER A 256 -38.08 3.69 -35.70
C SER A 256 -39.26 4.66 -35.70
N LYS A 257 -39.60 5.18 -36.90
CA LYS A 257 -40.98 5.21 -37.42
C LYS A 257 -40.99 5.45 -38.94
N ARG A 258 -41.44 4.39 -39.65
CA ARG A 258 -42.18 4.28 -40.93
C ARG A 258 -42.05 5.36 -42.04
N SER A 259 -41.80 4.81 -43.24
CA SER A 259 -42.06 5.30 -44.61
C SER A 259 -43.52 5.78 -44.84
N PRO A 260 -43.88 6.39 -45.99
CA PRO A 260 -43.61 5.90 -47.36
C PRO A 260 -42.41 6.54 -48.06
#